data_AF-A0A966SUA7-F1
#
_entry.id   AF-A0A966SUA7-F1
#
_cell.length_a   1.000
_cell.length_b   1.000
_cell.length_c   1.000
_cell.angle_alpha   90.00
_cell.angle_beta   90.00
_cell.angle_gamma   90.00
#
_symmetry.space_group_name_H-M   'P 1'
#
loop_
_entity.id
_entity.type
_entity.pdbx_description
1 polymer ?
#
loop_
_entity_poly.entity_id
_entity_poly.type
_entity_poly.pdbx_seq_one_letter_code
_entity_poly.pdbx_strand_id
1 'polypeptide(L)'
;MRTLTWQRRLAYTTVSLLLVAFIGVPGLALYTGAALPDAAEAMATDAMVQVDASRWLVFRPLPRPPGSTRLGPPGSPTGLIFYPGGGVDPIAYAPLARAIAGAGHPVIIVPVTLRLAFFDVDAASPVFGTFPEIR
;
A
#
# COMPACT_ATOMS: atom_id res chain seq x y z
N MET A 1 33.75 -21.76 38.78
CA MET A 1 32.48 -22.39 38.33
C MET A 1 31.39 -21.35 37.97
N ARG A 2 31.71 -20.27 37.22
CA ARG A 2 30.76 -19.16 36.91
C ARG A 2 30.27 -19.10 35.45
N THR A 3 30.74 -19.97 34.56
CA THR A 3 30.48 -19.90 33.10
C THR A 3 29.25 -20.69 32.63
N LEU A 4 28.86 -21.73 33.38
CA LEU A 4 27.81 -22.68 32.97
C LEU A 4 26.40 -22.06 32.92
N THR A 5 26.12 -21.07 33.76
CA THR A 5 24.80 -20.44 33.85
C THR A 5 24.59 -19.37 32.78
N TRP A 6 25.64 -18.64 32.39
CA TRP A 6 25.58 -17.64 31.32
C TRP A 6 25.50 -18.29 29.93
N GLN A 7 26.26 -19.37 29.70
CA GLN A 7 26.17 -20.15 28.45
C GLN A 7 24.78 -20.77 28.26
N ARG A 8 24.15 -21.29 29.33
CA ARG A 8 22.77 -21.82 29.26
C ARG A 8 21.73 -20.71 29.01
N ARG A 9 21.90 -19.54 29.63
CA ARG A 9 21.03 -18.37 29.36
C ARG A 9 21.12 -17.95 27.90
N LEU A 10 22.33 -17.82 27.36
CA LEU A 10 22.54 -17.53 25.94
C LEU A 10 21.88 -18.59 25.05
N ALA A 11 22.07 -19.87 25.35
CA ALA A 11 21.45 -20.95 24.59
C ALA A 11 19.91 -20.85 24.61
N TYR A 12 19.31 -20.60 25.77
CA TYR A 12 17.84 -20.42 25.87
C TYR A 12 17.36 -19.19 25.11
N THR A 13 18.04 -18.04 25.23
CA THR A 13 17.68 -16.83 24.50
C THR A 13 17.75 -17.05 22.99
N THR A 14 18.81 -17.70 22.51
CA THR A 14 18.95 -18.05 21.08
C THR A 14 17.85 -18.99 20.63
N VAL A 15 17.57 -20.07 21.37
CA VAL A 15 16.49 -21.02 21.03
C VAL A 15 15.12 -20.34 21.02
N SER A 16 14.83 -19.47 21.99
CA SER A 16 13.58 -18.69 22.02
C SER A 16 13.46 -17.75 20.83
N LEU A 17 14.51 -17.03 20.45
CA LEU A 17 14.52 -16.18 19.26
C LEU A 17 14.29 -16.98 17.98
N LEU A 18 14.93 -18.15 17.86
CA LEU A 18 14.73 -19.05 16.73
C LEU A 18 13.29 -19.59 16.67
N LEU A 19 12.69 -19.95 17.81
CA LEU A 19 11.29 -20.36 17.89
C LEU A 19 10.34 -19.24 17.47
N VAL A 20 10.56 -18.01 17.96
CA VAL A 20 9.75 -16.84 17.58
C VAL A 20 9.88 -16.57 16.09
N ALA A 21 11.08 -16.65 15.51
CA ALA A 21 11.27 -16.50 14.06
C ALA A 21 10.58 -17.62 13.28
N PHE A 22 10.71 -18.87 13.75
CA PHE A 22 10.14 -20.05 13.09
C PHE A 22 8.61 -20.06 13.11
N ILE A 23 7.97 -19.49 14.14
CA ILE A 23 6.51 -19.37 14.22
C ILE A 23 6.02 -18.06 13.59
N GLY A 24 6.73 -16.97 13.83
CA GLY A 24 6.33 -15.62 13.42
C GLY A 24 6.37 -15.42 11.91
N VAL A 25 7.40 -15.93 11.22
CA VAL A 25 7.52 -15.76 9.76
C VAL A 25 6.39 -16.49 9.00
N PRO A 26 6.10 -17.79 9.27
CA PRO A 26 4.95 -18.45 8.66
C PRO A 26 3.61 -17.83 9.08
N GLY A 27 3.48 -17.42 10.35
CA GLY A 27 2.26 -16.77 10.83
C GLY A 27 1.96 -15.49 10.07
N LEU A 28 2.99 -14.69 9.77
CA LEU A 28 2.85 -13.48 8.96
C LEU A 28 2.50 -13.78 7.50
N ALA A 29 3.14 -14.79 6.90
CA ALA A 29 2.85 -15.19 5.52
C ALA A 29 1.40 -15.67 5.35
N LEU A 30 0.87 -16.43 6.32
CA LEU A 30 -0.52 -16.88 6.35
C LEU A 30 -1.52 -15.75 6.63
N TYR A 31 -1.08 -14.71 7.33
CA TYR A 31 -1.90 -13.54 7.63
C TYR A 31 -2.12 -12.63 6.40
N THR A 32 -1.10 -12.50 5.53
CA THR A 32 -1.21 -11.61 4.38
C THR A 32 -2.07 -12.17 3.26
N GLY A 33 -3.00 -11.36 2.75
CA GLY A 33 -3.86 -11.69 1.61
C GLY A 33 -3.25 -11.25 0.28
N ALA A 34 -3.41 -12.07 -0.76
CA ALA A 34 -2.99 -11.74 -2.13
C ALA A 34 -4.08 -10.97 -2.89
N ALA A 35 -3.67 -10.20 -3.89
CA ALA A 35 -4.60 -9.56 -4.82
C ALA A 35 -5.27 -10.61 -5.73
N LEU A 36 -6.55 -10.39 -6.04
CA LEU A 36 -7.25 -11.17 -7.07
C LEU A 36 -6.75 -10.79 -8.48
N PRO A 37 -6.95 -11.66 -9.50
CA PRO A 37 -6.54 -11.37 -10.88
C PRO A 37 -7.10 -10.04 -11.42
N ASP A 38 -8.37 -9.75 -11.18
CA ASP A 38 -9.04 -8.51 -11.60
C ASP A 38 -8.33 -7.25 -11.08
N ALA A 39 -7.70 -7.34 -9.90
CA ALA A 39 -6.94 -6.25 -9.33
C ALA A 39 -5.60 -6.02 -10.05
N ALA A 40 -4.96 -7.08 -10.53
CA ALA A 40 -3.79 -6.97 -11.39
C ALA A 40 -4.15 -6.39 -12.76
N GLU A 41 -5.31 -6.73 -13.32
CA GLU A 41 -5.80 -6.15 -14.57
C GLU A 41 -6.06 -4.64 -14.44
N ALA A 42 -6.58 -4.21 -13.28
CA ALA A 42 -6.81 -2.79 -12.98
C ALA A 42 -5.52 -1.93 -12.93
N MET A 43 -4.34 -2.56 -12.92
CA MET A 43 -3.05 -1.87 -13.00
C MET A 43 -2.66 -1.44 -14.42
N ALA A 44 -3.39 -1.86 -15.46
CA ALA A 44 -3.10 -1.45 -16.83
C ALA A 44 -3.47 0.02 -17.09
N THR A 45 -2.61 0.79 -17.75
CA THR A 45 -2.98 2.14 -18.24
C THR A 45 -3.98 2.04 -19.40
N ASP A 46 -4.99 2.91 -19.43
CA ASP A 46 -5.95 3.00 -20.55
C ASP A 46 -6.21 4.47 -20.99
N ALA A 47 -7.28 4.69 -21.76
CA ALA A 47 -7.66 6.02 -22.26
C ALA A 47 -8.14 7.00 -21.18
N MET A 48 -8.48 6.52 -19.98
CA MET A 48 -9.11 7.29 -18.90
C MET A 48 -8.20 7.44 -17.68
N VAL A 49 -7.36 6.43 -17.41
CA VAL A 49 -6.51 6.38 -16.22
C VAL A 49 -5.10 5.94 -16.59
N GLN A 50 -4.13 6.77 -16.20
CA GLN A 50 -2.72 6.40 -16.21
C GLN A 50 -2.34 5.78 -14.87
N VAL A 51 -1.67 4.62 -14.91
CA VAL A 51 -1.18 3.91 -13.73
C VAL A 51 0.34 3.92 -13.72
N ASP A 52 0.94 4.37 -12.62
CA ASP A 52 2.38 4.26 -12.34
C ASP A 52 2.57 3.46 -11.04
N ALA A 53 3.48 2.49 -11.07
CA ALA A 53 3.74 1.55 -9.97
C ALA A 53 5.22 1.57 -9.58
N SER A 54 5.77 2.77 -9.43
CA SER A 54 7.16 2.99 -9.03
C SER A 54 7.30 2.88 -7.51
N ARG A 55 7.35 4.02 -6.80
CA ARG A 55 7.40 4.05 -5.33
C ARG A 55 6.03 3.80 -4.69
N TRP A 56 5.00 4.31 -5.34
CA TRP A 56 3.60 4.21 -4.94
C TRP A 56 2.78 3.69 -6.11
N LEU A 57 1.55 3.23 -5.86
CA LEU A 57 0.62 2.93 -6.95
C LEU A 57 -0.23 4.17 -7.20
N VAL A 58 0.08 4.86 -8.30
CA VAL A 58 -0.47 6.17 -8.65
C VAL A 58 -1.44 5.99 -9.80
N PHE A 59 -2.69 6.39 -9.58
CA PHE A 59 -3.77 6.37 -10.57
C PHE A 59 -4.12 7.81 -10.91
N ARG A 60 -3.70 8.27 -12.08
CA ARG A 60 -3.95 9.64 -12.56
C ARG A 60 -5.10 9.67 -13.57
N PRO A 61 -6.11 10.56 -13.41
CA PRO A 61 -7.10 10.79 -14.45
C PRO A 61 -6.44 11.39 -15.70
N LEU A 62 -6.77 10.85 -16.87
CA LEU A 62 -6.40 11.43 -18.16
C LEU A 62 -7.46 12.43 -18.63
N PRO A 63 -7.09 13.38 -19.52
CA PRO A 63 -8.03 14.36 -20.07
C PRO A 63 -9.22 13.66 -20.73
N ARG A 64 -10.42 14.03 -20.27
CA ARG A 64 -11.65 13.41 -20.74
C ARG A 64 -12.19 14.09 -22.00
N PRO A 65 -12.94 13.35 -22.85
CA PRO A 65 -13.66 13.95 -23.95
C PRO A 65 -14.67 15.01 -23.45
N PRO A 66 -14.93 16.05 -24.26
CA PRO A 66 -15.95 17.05 -23.95
C PRO A 66 -17.32 16.39 -23.69
N GLY A 67 -18.05 16.85 -22.68
CA GLY A 67 -19.40 16.35 -22.35
C GLY A 67 -19.47 15.27 -21.27
N SER A 68 -18.35 14.94 -20.61
CA SER A 68 -18.30 13.97 -19.53
C SER A 68 -18.42 14.63 -18.15
N THR A 69 -19.26 14.09 -17.28
CA THR A 69 -19.53 14.65 -15.95
C THR A 69 -18.35 14.45 -15.00
N ARG A 70 -17.69 15.53 -14.57
CA ARG A 70 -16.71 15.47 -13.48
C ARG A 70 -17.46 15.55 -12.15
N LEU A 71 -17.09 14.72 -11.18
CA LEU A 71 -17.52 14.92 -9.80
C LEU A 71 -16.69 16.06 -9.19
N GLY A 72 -17.34 17.04 -8.56
CA GLY A 72 -16.67 18.12 -7.82
C GLY A 72 -16.48 19.44 -8.59
N PRO A 73 -16.05 20.50 -7.89
CA PRO A 73 -15.94 21.84 -8.46
C PRO A 73 -14.88 21.92 -9.58
N PRO A 74 -15.12 22.72 -10.63
CA PRO A 74 -14.08 23.02 -11.61
C PRO A 74 -12.89 23.70 -10.93
N GLY A 75 -11.67 23.27 -11.25
CA GLY A 75 -10.43 23.94 -10.81
C GLY A 75 -9.79 23.47 -9.50
N SER A 76 -10.35 22.47 -8.79
CA SER A 76 -9.68 21.87 -7.62
C SER A 76 -9.72 20.34 -7.67
N PRO A 77 -8.72 19.65 -8.23
CA PRO A 77 -8.66 18.19 -8.19
C PRO A 77 -8.36 17.72 -6.76
N THR A 78 -9.38 17.47 -5.94
CA THR A 78 -9.19 16.72 -4.69
C THR A 78 -8.67 15.32 -5.02
N GLY A 79 -7.57 14.91 -4.40
CA GLY A 79 -6.98 13.58 -4.55
C GLY A 79 -7.22 12.71 -3.32
N LEU A 80 -7.09 11.40 -3.50
CA LEU A 80 -7.20 10.42 -2.42
C LEU A 80 -5.84 9.75 -2.18
N ILE A 81 -5.39 9.77 -0.93
CA ILE A 81 -4.27 8.94 -0.50
C ILE A 81 -4.84 7.76 0.28
N PHE A 82 -4.53 6.54 -0.17
CA PHE A 82 -5.02 5.30 0.41
C PHE A 82 -3.91 4.55 1.13
N TYR A 83 -4.14 4.23 2.40
CA TYR A 83 -3.26 3.39 3.23
C TYR A 83 -3.79 1.96 3.26
N PRO A 84 -3.15 1.00 2.55
CA PRO A 84 -3.46 -0.41 2.68
C PRO A 84 -3.10 -0.89 4.09
N GLY A 85 -3.89 -1.82 4.61
CA GLY A 85 -3.71 -2.36 5.95
C GLY A 85 -4.28 -3.76 6.07
N GLY A 86 -4.22 -4.33 7.27
CA GLY A 86 -4.84 -5.62 7.56
C GLY A 86 -4.19 -6.81 6.83
N GLY A 87 -2.95 -6.68 6.33
CA GLY A 87 -2.25 -7.74 5.61
C GLY A 87 -2.59 -7.83 4.11
N VAL A 88 -3.46 -6.98 3.60
CA VAL A 88 -3.93 -7.04 2.21
C VAL A 88 -2.89 -6.47 1.24
N ASP A 89 -2.70 -7.15 0.11
CA ASP A 89 -1.86 -6.65 -0.99
C ASP A 89 -2.30 -5.26 -1.45
N PRO A 90 -1.40 -4.25 -1.55
CA PRO A 90 -1.73 -2.93 -2.09
C PRO A 90 -2.41 -2.97 -3.46
N ILE A 91 -2.05 -3.93 -4.32
CA ILE A 91 -2.66 -4.07 -5.65
C ILE A 91 -4.15 -4.42 -5.55
N ALA A 92 -4.61 -5.08 -4.48
CA ALA A 92 -6.01 -5.44 -4.31
C ALA A 92 -6.96 -4.23 -4.33
N TYR A 93 -6.44 -3.02 -4.05
CA TYR A 93 -7.19 -1.78 -4.09
C TYR A 93 -7.16 -1.08 -5.47
N ALA A 94 -6.43 -1.61 -6.45
CA ALA A 94 -6.32 -1.04 -7.79
C ALA A 94 -7.67 -0.85 -8.50
N PRO A 95 -8.66 -1.77 -8.44
CA PRO A 95 -9.97 -1.55 -9.04
C PRO A 95 -10.69 -0.33 -8.46
N LEU A 96 -10.63 -0.16 -7.13
CA LEU A 96 -11.22 0.98 -6.44
C LEU A 96 -10.49 2.29 -6.79
N ALA A 97 -9.16 2.28 -6.72
CA ALA A 97 -8.34 3.44 -7.06
C ALA A 97 -8.57 3.87 -8.52
N ARG A 98 -8.68 2.91 -9.44
CA ARG A 98 -9.01 3.15 -10.84
C ARG A 98 -10.39 3.76 -11.01
N ALA A 99 -11.42 3.28 -10.31
CA ALA A 99 -12.77 3.83 -10.42
C ALA A 99 -12.81 5.32 -9.99
N ILE A 100 -12.10 5.65 -8.90
CA ILE A 100 -12.01 7.02 -8.39
C ILE A 100 -11.19 7.92 -9.33
N ALA A 101 -10.07 7.41 -9.85
CA ALA A 101 -9.29 8.09 -10.89
C ALA A 101 -10.11 8.30 -12.16
N GLY A 102 -10.85 7.30 -12.60
CA GLY A 102 -11.77 7.41 -13.74
C GLY A 102 -12.85 8.47 -13.52
N ALA A 103 -13.25 8.74 -12.27
CA ALA A 103 -14.18 9.80 -11.90
C ALA A 103 -13.54 11.22 -11.90
N GLY A 104 -12.21 11.32 -12.03
CA GLY A 104 -11.48 12.58 -12.19
C GLY A 104 -10.64 12.99 -10.98
N HIS A 105 -10.44 12.07 -10.02
CA HIS A 105 -9.72 12.29 -8.76
C HIS A 105 -8.46 11.41 -8.69
N PRO A 106 -7.25 11.97 -8.65
CA PRO A 106 -6.04 11.15 -8.55
C PRO A 106 -6.06 10.32 -7.26
N VAL A 107 -5.60 9.08 -7.35
CA VAL A 107 -5.48 8.18 -6.19
C VAL A 107 -4.04 7.70 -6.06
N ILE A 108 -3.48 7.78 -4.86
CA ILE A 108 -2.18 7.17 -4.52
C ILE A 108 -2.40 6.13 -3.44
N ILE A 109 -2.12 4.87 -3.77
CA ILE A 109 -1.99 3.81 -2.78
C ILE A 109 -0.54 3.82 -2.30
N VAL A 110 -0.36 3.91 -0.98
CA VAL A 110 0.95 3.97 -0.34
C VAL A 110 1.30 2.59 0.24
N PRO A 111 2.17 1.78 -0.40
CA PRO A 111 2.57 0.51 0.21
C PRO A 111 3.23 0.74 1.57
N VAL A 112 2.84 -0.07 2.55
CA VAL A 112 3.33 0.01 3.94
C VAL A 112 3.98 -1.31 4.38
N THR A 113 4.86 -1.22 5.35
CA THR A 113 5.66 -2.26 5.98
C THR A 113 4.74 -3.37 6.50
N LEU A 114 5.05 -4.60 6.07
CA LEU A 114 4.26 -5.80 6.38
C LEU A 114 2.77 -5.70 6.01
N ARG A 115 2.38 -4.76 5.12
CA ARG A 115 0.97 -4.48 4.75
C ARG A 115 0.11 -4.10 5.96
N LEU A 116 0.71 -3.41 6.93
CA LEU A 116 0.10 -3.00 8.17
C LEU A 116 0.35 -1.51 8.40
N ALA A 117 -0.68 -0.69 8.15
CA ALA A 117 -0.61 0.78 8.24
C ALA A 117 -0.11 1.31 9.60
N PHE A 118 -0.26 0.52 10.68
CA PHE A 118 0.26 0.86 12.00
C PHE A 118 1.79 1.05 12.02
N PHE A 119 2.54 0.30 11.20
CA PHE A 119 4.01 0.39 11.21
C PHE A 119 4.57 1.63 10.49
N ASP A 120 3.80 2.22 9.58
CA ASP A 120 4.23 3.41 8.84
C ASP A 120 3.16 4.51 8.85
N VAL A 121 2.86 5.04 10.04
CA VAL A 121 1.84 6.09 10.21
C VAL A 121 2.07 7.30 9.28
N ASP A 122 3.32 7.65 9.01
CA ASP A 122 3.72 8.82 8.23
C ASP A 122 4.05 8.51 6.75
N ALA A 123 3.71 7.31 6.24
CA ALA A 123 4.10 6.88 4.88
C ALA A 123 3.63 7.82 3.75
N ALA A 124 2.54 8.56 3.96
CA ALA A 124 2.01 9.54 3.00
C ALA A 124 2.66 10.92 3.09
N SER A 125 3.45 11.21 4.12
CA SER A 125 4.11 12.53 4.25
C SER A 125 4.87 12.95 2.98
N PRO A 126 5.64 12.06 2.30
CA PRO A 126 6.34 12.42 1.08
C PRO A 126 5.43 12.55 -0.15
N VAL A 127 4.19 12.04 -0.10
CA VAL A 127 3.20 12.15 -1.19
C VAL A 127 2.82 13.61 -1.39
N PHE A 128 2.57 14.37 -0.31
CA PHE A 128 2.20 15.78 -0.40
C PHE A 128 3.28 16.65 -1.08
N GLY A 129 4.57 16.30 -0.91
CA GLY A 129 5.67 16.99 -1.59
C GLY A 129 5.81 16.62 -3.07
N THR A 130 5.37 15.42 -3.46
CA THR A 130 5.52 14.90 -4.83
C THR A 130 4.30 15.19 -5.70
N PHE A 131 3.11 15.25 -5.10
CA PHE A 131 1.83 15.51 -5.76
C PHE A 131 1.16 16.75 -5.13
N PRO A 132 1.68 17.97 -5.39
CA PRO A 132 1.15 19.21 -4.84
C PRO A 132 -0.29 19.52 -5.31
N GLU A 133 -0.77 18.84 -6.35
CA GLU A 133 -2.15 18.90 -6.83
C GLU A 133 -3.16 18.29 -5.85
N ILE A 134 -2.71 17.48 -4.89
CA ILE A 134 -3.56 16.85 -3.88
C ILE A 134 -3.67 17.77 -2.66
N ARG A 135 -4.90 18.11 -2.30
CA ARG A 135 -5.25 18.97 -1.16
C ARG A 135 -6.33 18.33 -0.30
#